data_AF-A0A2P6RGJ0-F1
#
_entry.id   AF-A0A2P6RGJ0-F1
#
_cell.length_a   1.000
_cell.length_b   1.000
_cell.length_c   1.000
_cell.angle_alpha   90.00
_cell.angle_beta   90.00
_cell.angle_gamma   90.00
#
_symmetry.space_group_name_H-M   'P 1'
#
loop_
_entity.id
_entity.type
_entity.pdbx_description
1 polymer ?
#
loop_
_entity_poly.entity_id
_entity_poly.type
_entity_poly.pdbx_seq_one_letter_code
_entity_poly.pdbx_strand_id
1 'polypeptide(L)'
;MAGANGGGVDVEVSEGEVKLIQREDETLLGVVNRLIGAILFPDPSSGAPLFHRIKTSLAENGPLFREASRNTGRSVYIWTRQGSPLRALLVISVGTITLLALTGLLVFMLFFLAATFNAIVISLLLSLAAAGGFLAFFFTCIAAIYIGALSVAVFVVSMTTISAIIAVLITTGWIGFFWFVWLASKKSLSLAKHSLSVTGSTISAYSYARHARHPQSEDKVSG
;
A
#
# COMPACT_ATOMS: atom_id res chain seq x y z
N MET A 1 93.92 17.55 -58.44
CA MET A 1 93.10 17.06 -59.57
C MET A 1 92.07 16.11 -59.00
N ALA A 2 90.82 16.24 -59.45
CA ALA A 2 89.60 15.71 -58.85
C ALA A 2 89.40 14.18 -58.97
N GLY A 3 88.44 13.67 -58.20
CA GLY A 3 87.71 12.39 -58.41
C GLY A 3 88.07 11.34 -57.35
N ALA A 4 87.38 11.21 -56.21
CA ALA A 4 85.99 10.80 -55.95
C ALA A 4 85.73 9.29 -56.10
N ASN A 5 84.93 8.78 -55.14
CA ASN A 5 84.27 7.46 -55.06
C ASN A 5 85.09 6.36 -54.35
N GLY A 6 84.65 5.69 -53.29
CA GLY A 6 83.38 5.67 -52.55
C GLY A 6 83.32 4.38 -51.74
N GLY A 7 82.92 4.44 -50.46
CA GLY A 7 82.77 3.26 -49.61
C GLY A 7 82.97 3.52 -48.12
N GLY A 8 82.29 4.53 -47.57
CA GLY A 8 82.20 4.78 -46.13
C GLY A 8 81.21 3.81 -45.49
N VAL A 9 81.72 2.99 -44.58
CA VAL A 9 80.96 2.37 -43.50
C VAL A 9 80.86 3.44 -42.43
N ASP A 10 79.68 4.02 -42.25
CA ASP A 10 79.38 4.86 -41.10
C ASP A 10 78.12 4.35 -40.41
N VAL A 11 78.33 3.96 -39.17
CA VAL A 11 77.34 3.64 -38.16
C VAL A 11 76.63 4.95 -37.83
N GLU A 12 75.38 5.10 -38.27
CA GLU A 12 74.55 6.23 -37.85
C GLU A 12 73.59 5.83 -36.74
N VAL A 13 73.64 6.68 -35.73
CA VAL A 13 73.04 6.62 -34.41
C VAL A 13 71.53 6.82 -34.51
N SER A 14 70.83 6.05 -33.68
CA SER A 14 69.41 6.16 -33.38
C SER A 14 69.07 7.51 -32.75
N GLU A 15 68.30 8.36 -33.44
CA GLU A 15 67.13 9.10 -32.92
C GLU A 15 66.64 10.10 -33.99
N GLY A 16 65.39 9.96 -34.42
CA GLY A 16 64.73 10.97 -35.26
C GLY A 16 63.55 10.41 -36.06
N GLU A 17 62.34 10.84 -35.67
CA GLU A 17 61.08 10.81 -36.45
C GLU A 17 60.48 9.41 -36.75
N VAL A 18 59.62 8.85 -35.89
CA VAL A 18 58.21 9.26 -35.72
C VAL A 18 57.55 9.78 -37.00
N LYS A 19 57.59 9.03 -38.10
CA LYS A 19 56.60 9.21 -39.18
C LYS A 19 56.44 7.98 -40.08
N LEU A 20 55.76 6.95 -39.58
CA LEU A 20 54.85 6.17 -40.42
C LEU A 20 53.82 5.36 -39.60
N ILE A 21 53.12 6.03 -38.68
CA ILE A 21 51.80 5.56 -38.26
C ILE A 21 50.78 6.20 -39.20
N GLN A 22 50.68 5.63 -40.40
CA GLN A 22 49.55 5.84 -41.28
C GLN A 22 49.40 4.60 -42.16
N ARG A 23 48.96 3.51 -41.53
CA ARG A 23 48.19 2.50 -42.23
C ARG A 23 47.00 2.14 -41.36
N GLU A 24 45.89 2.72 -41.80
CA GLU A 24 44.54 2.54 -41.32
C GLU A 24 44.15 1.07 -41.48
N ASP A 25 44.35 0.28 -40.43
CA ASP A 25 43.58 -0.94 -40.18
C ASP A 25 42.58 -0.64 -39.04
N GLU A 26 41.74 0.36 -39.31
CA GLU A 26 40.41 0.51 -38.71
C GLU A 26 39.65 -0.81 -38.98
N THR A 27 38.94 -1.46 -38.05
CA THR A 27 37.53 -1.08 -37.84
C THR A 27 36.79 -1.96 -36.80
N LEU A 28 37.41 -2.89 -36.07
CA LEU A 28 36.65 -3.72 -35.08
C LEU A 28 37.38 -3.87 -33.74
N LEU A 29 38.66 -4.22 -33.79
CA LEU A 29 39.47 -4.36 -32.59
C LEU A 29 39.68 -3.01 -31.87
N GLY A 30 39.89 -1.93 -32.64
CA GLY A 30 40.09 -0.59 -32.08
C GLY A 30 38.84 -0.04 -31.40
N VAL A 31 37.64 -0.33 -31.96
CA VAL A 31 36.36 0.11 -31.39
C VAL A 31 36.06 -0.66 -30.11
N VAL A 32 36.31 -1.98 -30.11
CA VAL A 32 36.13 -2.83 -28.92
C VAL A 32 37.11 -2.45 -27.82
N ASN A 33 38.38 -2.20 -28.15
CA ASN A 33 39.40 -1.81 -27.16
C ASN A 33 39.13 -0.40 -26.60
N ARG A 34 38.58 0.51 -27.41
CA ARG A 34 38.12 1.84 -26.97
C ARG A 34 36.88 1.77 -26.08
N LEU A 35 35.96 0.83 -26.37
CA LEU A 35 34.77 0.57 -25.56
C LEU A 35 35.16 -0.03 -24.19
N ILE A 36 36.09 -0.98 -24.19
CA ILE A 36 36.62 -1.61 -22.95
C ILE A 36 37.44 -0.60 -22.15
N GLY A 37 38.28 0.22 -22.80
CA GLY A 37 39.07 1.26 -22.14
C GLY A 37 38.21 2.35 -21.48
N ALA A 38 37.13 2.78 -22.14
CA ALA A 38 36.18 3.77 -21.60
C ALA A 38 35.32 3.22 -20.44
N ILE A 39 35.22 1.89 -20.30
CA ILE A 39 34.55 1.22 -19.18
C ILE A 39 35.50 1.04 -17.99
N LEU A 40 36.80 0.81 -18.24
CA LEU A 40 37.79 0.58 -17.17
C LEU A 40 38.41 1.86 -16.58
N PHE A 41 38.46 2.99 -17.30
CA PHE A 41 39.01 4.25 -16.79
C PHE A 41 38.03 5.43 -17.01
N PRO A 42 37.21 5.79 -16.01
CA PRO A 42 36.27 6.90 -16.12
C PRO A 42 36.97 8.27 -16.06
N ASP A 43 36.64 9.15 -17.01
CA ASP A 43 36.88 10.60 -16.91
C ASP A 43 35.86 11.20 -15.91
N PRO A 44 36.29 11.91 -14.86
CA PRO A 44 35.46 12.33 -13.72
C PRO A 44 34.41 13.43 -14.00
N SER A 45 34.16 13.81 -15.26
CA SER A 45 33.42 15.04 -15.57
C SER A 45 31.97 14.89 -16.08
N SER A 46 31.39 13.68 -16.18
CA SER A 46 29.97 13.57 -16.59
C SER A 46 29.18 12.45 -15.90
N GLY A 47 28.42 12.82 -14.87
CA GLY A 47 27.51 11.93 -14.12
C GLY A 47 26.24 11.55 -14.89
N ALA A 48 26.36 10.78 -15.96
CA ALA A 48 25.21 10.22 -16.70
C ALA A 48 25.11 8.69 -16.48
N PRO A 49 23.92 8.14 -16.16
CA PRO A 49 23.75 6.76 -15.75
C PRO A 49 24.06 5.77 -16.89
N LEU A 50 24.88 4.75 -16.59
CA LEU A 50 25.44 3.75 -17.51
C LEU A 50 24.40 3.10 -18.44
N PHE A 51 23.19 2.86 -17.94
CA PHE A 51 22.10 2.26 -18.71
C PHE A 51 21.63 3.15 -19.87
N HIS A 52 21.69 4.48 -19.73
CA HIS A 52 21.28 5.37 -20.80
C HIS A 52 22.27 5.33 -21.97
N ARG A 53 23.58 5.25 -21.67
CA ARG A 53 24.65 5.13 -22.67
C ARG A 53 24.70 3.76 -23.34
N ILE A 54 24.42 2.68 -22.62
CA ILE A 54 24.32 1.34 -23.22
C ILE A 54 23.11 1.29 -24.16
N LYS A 55 21.98 1.89 -23.78
CA LYS A 55 20.78 1.91 -24.64
C LYS A 55 20.95 2.76 -25.89
N THR A 56 21.62 3.92 -25.80
CA THR A 56 21.91 4.75 -26.98
C THR A 56 22.98 4.12 -27.87
N SER A 57 24.05 3.56 -27.28
CA SER A 57 25.08 2.88 -28.06
C SER A 57 24.57 1.62 -28.74
N LEU A 58 23.67 0.86 -28.12
CA LEU A 58 23.05 -0.32 -28.75
C LEU A 58 22.01 0.06 -29.82
N ALA A 59 21.28 1.17 -29.64
CA ALA A 59 20.36 1.69 -30.64
C ALA A 59 21.10 2.24 -31.89
N GLU A 60 22.28 2.82 -31.69
CA GLU A 60 23.10 3.41 -32.75
C GLU A 60 23.96 2.35 -33.47
N ASN A 61 24.47 1.34 -32.75
CA ASN A 61 25.28 0.24 -33.33
C ASN A 61 24.46 -1.00 -33.74
N GLY A 62 23.20 -1.11 -33.33
CA GLY A 62 22.29 -2.18 -33.73
C GLY A 62 22.16 -2.41 -35.24
N PRO A 63 21.98 -1.35 -36.07
CA PRO A 63 21.98 -1.51 -37.52
C PRO A 63 23.36 -1.92 -38.05
N LEU A 64 24.46 -1.43 -37.45
CA LEU A 64 25.83 -1.74 -37.88
C LEU A 64 26.20 -3.22 -37.66
N PHE A 65 25.78 -3.83 -36.56
CA PHE A 65 25.95 -5.28 -36.35
C PHE A 65 25.16 -6.11 -37.36
N ARG A 66 23.94 -5.66 -37.69
CA ARG A 66 23.09 -6.31 -38.70
C ARG A 66 23.69 -6.16 -40.11
N GLU A 67 24.25 -5.00 -40.43
CA GLU A 67 24.94 -4.73 -41.69
C GLU A 67 26.21 -5.59 -41.82
N ALA A 68 27.05 -5.64 -40.77
CA ALA A 68 28.29 -6.41 -40.75
C ALA A 68 28.05 -7.93 -40.84
N SER A 69 27.03 -8.43 -40.15
CA SER A 69 26.61 -9.83 -40.25
C SER A 69 26.13 -10.17 -41.66
N ARG A 70 25.31 -9.28 -42.27
CA ARG A 70 24.77 -9.48 -43.62
C ARG A 70 25.85 -9.38 -44.71
N ASN A 71 26.85 -8.53 -44.53
CA ASN A 71 27.99 -8.40 -45.43
C ASN A 71 28.91 -9.63 -45.36
N THR A 72 29.18 -10.14 -44.15
CA THR A 72 29.93 -11.38 -43.94
C THR A 72 29.20 -12.59 -44.51
N GLY A 73 27.86 -12.65 -44.35
CA GLY A 73 27.05 -13.70 -44.97
C GLY A 73 27.12 -13.69 -46.50
N ARG A 74 27.16 -12.51 -47.12
CA ARG A 74 27.32 -12.36 -48.58
C ARG A 74 28.71 -12.75 -49.06
N SER A 75 29.77 -12.37 -48.35
CA SER A 75 31.14 -12.72 -48.76
C SER A 75 31.36 -14.25 -48.70
N VAL A 76 30.85 -14.92 -47.67
CA VAL A 76 30.89 -16.38 -47.54
C VAL A 76 30.02 -17.07 -48.59
N TYR A 77 28.83 -16.53 -48.90
CA TYR A 77 27.96 -17.07 -49.94
C TYR A 77 28.56 -16.96 -51.35
N ILE A 78 29.21 -15.84 -51.68
CA ILE A 78 29.88 -15.67 -52.98
C ILE A 78 31.11 -16.57 -53.07
N TRP A 79 31.89 -16.68 -52.00
CA TRP A 79 33.07 -17.55 -51.92
C TRP A 79 32.72 -19.04 -52.06
N THR A 80 31.59 -19.48 -51.49
CA THR A 80 31.14 -20.88 -51.63
C THR A 80 30.62 -21.20 -53.04
N ARG A 81 30.10 -20.20 -53.77
CA ARG A 81 29.61 -20.36 -55.15
C ARG A 81 30.72 -20.37 -56.19
N GLN A 82 31.90 -19.85 -55.86
CA GLN A 82 33.03 -19.65 -56.78
C GLN A 82 34.17 -20.68 -56.59
N GLY A 83 34.01 -21.64 -55.67
CA GLY A 83 34.99 -22.69 -55.36
C GLY A 83 34.51 -24.12 -55.64
N SER A 84 35.47 -25.06 -55.71
CA SER A 84 35.28 -26.50 -55.99
C SER A 84 34.20 -27.17 -55.10
N PRO A 85 33.38 -28.12 -55.61
CA PRO A 85 32.24 -28.75 -54.92
C PRO A 85 32.53 -29.35 -53.53
N LEU A 86 33.79 -29.70 -53.23
CA LEU A 86 34.21 -30.15 -51.89
C LEU A 86 34.09 -29.06 -50.82
N ARG A 87 34.31 -27.78 -51.17
CA ARG A 87 34.16 -26.66 -50.22
C ARG A 87 32.70 -26.39 -49.88
N ALA A 88 31.81 -26.56 -50.85
CA ALA A 88 30.37 -26.45 -50.61
C ALA A 88 29.88 -27.54 -49.64
N LEU A 89 30.28 -28.79 -49.85
CA LEU A 89 29.91 -29.89 -48.94
C LEU A 89 30.47 -29.71 -47.53
N LEU A 90 31.71 -29.24 -47.40
CA LEU A 90 32.31 -28.96 -46.10
C LEU A 90 31.55 -27.84 -45.38
N VAL A 91 31.23 -26.73 -46.05
CA VAL A 91 30.46 -25.62 -45.44
C VAL A 91 29.05 -26.06 -45.06
N ILE A 92 28.40 -26.91 -45.87
CA ILE A 92 27.10 -27.47 -45.51
C ILE A 92 27.21 -28.35 -44.27
N SER A 93 28.22 -29.22 -44.18
CA SER A 93 28.42 -30.11 -43.02
C SER A 93 28.82 -29.35 -41.75
N VAL A 94 29.80 -28.45 -41.83
CA VAL A 94 30.19 -27.60 -40.69
C VAL A 94 29.06 -26.66 -40.31
N GLY A 95 28.32 -26.14 -41.30
CA GLY A 95 27.14 -25.32 -41.10
C GLY A 95 26.03 -26.06 -40.37
N THR A 96 25.70 -27.30 -40.74
CA THR A 96 24.68 -28.10 -40.05
C THR A 96 25.09 -28.47 -38.64
N ILE A 97 26.35 -28.85 -38.41
CA ILE A 97 26.88 -29.11 -37.05
C ILE A 97 26.79 -27.83 -36.20
N THR A 98 27.18 -26.69 -36.76
CA THR A 98 27.10 -25.39 -36.08
C THR A 98 25.64 -25.01 -35.79
N LEU A 99 24.72 -25.19 -36.74
CA LEU A 99 23.30 -24.93 -36.55
C LEU A 99 22.69 -25.84 -35.50
N LEU A 100 23.05 -27.13 -35.47
CA LEU A 100 22.63 -28.09 -34.45
C LEU A 100 23.16 -27.67 -33.07
N ALA A 101 24.44 -27.30 -32.97
CA ALA A 101 25.04 -26.80 -31.74
C ALA A 101 24.37 -25.50 -31.27
N LEU A 102 24.11 -24.56 -32.17
CA LEU A 102 23.46 -23.29 -31.87
C LEU A 102 22.01 -23.51 -31.43
N THR A 103 21.29 -24.43 -32.07
CA THR A 103 19.94 -24.81 -31.68
C THR A 103 19.94 -25.44 -30.29
N GLY A 104 20.87 -26.35 -30.00
CA GLY A 104 21.04 -26.94 -28.68
C GLY A 104 21.35 -25.90 -27.60
N LEU A 105 22.27 -24.97 -27.87
CA LEU A 105 22.61 -23.87 -26.96
C LEU A 105 21.41 -22.93 -26.75
N LEU A 106 20.63 -22.66 -27.80
CA LEU A 106 19.45 -21.80 -27.74
C LEU A 106 18.37 -22.46 -26.87
N VAL A 107 18.09 -23.74 -27.07
CA VAL A 107 17.15 -24.50 -26.22
C VAL A 107 17.63 -24.55 -24.77
N PHE A 108 18.93 -24.79 -24.54
CA PHE A 108 19.52 -24.76 -23.20
C PHE A 108 19.36 -23.38 -22.52
N MET A 109 19.65 -22.30 -23.25
CA MET A 109 19.45 -20.94 -22.75
C MET A 109 17.98 -20.63 -22.45
N LEU A 110 17.05 -21.07 -23.30
CA LEU A 110 15.61 -20.93 -23.05
C LEU A 110 15.18 -21.72 -21.80
N PHE A 111 15.70 -22.93 -21.61
CA PHE A 111 15.42 -23.73 -20.42
C PHE A 111 15.97 -23.04 -19.16
N PHE A 112 17.21 -22.55 -19.19
CA PHE A 112 17.79 -21.82 -18.07
C PHE A 112 17.03 -20.52 -17.78
N LEU A 113 16.58 -19.81 -18.81
CA LEU A 113 15.76 -18.62 -18.67
C LEU A 113 14.39 -18.96 -18.06
N ALA A 114 13.75 -20.03 -18.52
CA ALA A 114 12.52 -20.54 -17.94
C ALA A 114 12.72 -20.98 -16.48
N ALA A 115 13.83 -21.64 -16.17
CA ALA A 115 14.21 -22.03 -14.82
C ALA A 115 14.43 -20.80 -13.92
N THR A 116 15.12 -19.78 -14.42
CA THR A 116 15.36 -18.52 -13.71
C THR A 116 14.05 -17.77 -13.47
N PHE A 117 13.19 -17.67 -14.49
CA PHE A 117 11.87 -17.06 -14.36
C PHE A 117 11.02 -17.80 -13.34
N ASN A 118 11.00 -19.14 -13.40
CA ASN A 118 10.29 -19.97 -12.42
C ASN A 118 10.86 -19.76 -11.00
N ALA A 119 12.18 -19.71 -10.84
CA ALA A 119 12.82 -19.42 -9.56
C ALA A 119 12.44 -18.03 -9.02
N ILE A 120 12.35 -17.01 -9.88
CA ILE A 120 11.88 -15.67 -9.50
C ILE A 120 10.42 -15.73 -9.05
N VAL A 121 9.53 -16.37 -9.81
CA VAL A 121 8.11 -16.50 -9.47
C VAL A 121 7.95 -17.19 -8.11
N ILE A 122 8.62 -18.32 -7.88
CA ILE A 122 8.56 -19.04 -6.61
C ILE A 122 9.11 -18.19 -5.47
N SER A 123 10.22 -17.48 -5.67
CA SER A 123 10.80 -16.59 -4.65
C SER A 123 9.87 -15.43 -4.30
N LEU A 124 9.22 -14.83 -5.30
CA LEU A 124 8.23 -13.77 -5.10
C LEU A 124 6.99 -14.30 -4.39
N LEU A 125 6.47 -15.47 -4.80
CA LEU A 125 5.33 -16.11 -4.12
C LEU A 125 5.68 -16.46 -2.68
N LEU A 126 6.88 -16.96 -2.41
CA LEU A 126 7.35 -17.25 -1.05
C LEU A 126 7.48 -15.98 -0.21
N SER A 127 8.06 -14.91 -0.78
CA SER A 127 8.16 -13.62 -0.12
C SER A 127 6.79 -13.00 0.11
N LEU A 128 5.86 -13.11 -0.84
CA LEU A 128 4.50 -12.59 -0.74
C LEU A 128 3.65 -13.43 0.20
N ALA A 129 3.87 -14.74 0.29
CA ALA A 129 3.23 -15.59 1.28
C ALA A 129 3.74 -15.26 2.69
N ALA A 130 5.04 -15.03 2.85
CA ALA A 130 5.62 -14.61 4.13
C ALA A 130 5.12 -13.22 4.57
N ALA A 131 5.22 -12.22 3.68
CA ALA A 131 4.75 -10.86 3.94
C ALA A 131 3.21 -10.78 4.03
N GLY A 132 2.50 -11.52 3.17
CA GLY A 132 1.05 -11.59 3.11
C GLY A 132 0.43 -12.31 4.31
N GLY A 133 1.10 -13.34 4.84
CA GLY A 133 0.71 -13.96 6.11
C GLY A 133 0.76 -12.95 7.25
N PHE A 134 1.85 -12.18 7.35
CA PHE A 134 1.95 -11.08 8.30
C PHE A 134 0.84 -10.04 8.07
N LEU A 135 0.64 -9.57 6.84
CA LEU A 135 -0.42 -8.61 6.48
C LEU A 135 -1.82 -9.11 6.84
N ALA A 136 -2.10 -10.39 6.65
CA ALA A 136 -3.35 -11.03 7.04
C ALA A 136 -3.54 -10.96 8.56
N PHE A 137 -2.51 -11.25 9.36
CA PHE A 137 -2.57 -11.10 10.81
C PHE A 137 -2.85 -9.66 11.25
N PHE A 138 -2.22 -8.65 10.63
CA PHE A 138 -2.55 -7.24 10.94
C PHE A 138 -4.00 -6.91 10.61
N PHE A 139 -4.46 -7.32 9.43
CA PHE A 139 -5.83 -7.05 9.01
C PHE A 139 -6.85 -7.73 9.93
N THR A 140 -6.62 -8.99 10.27
CA THR A 140 -7.43 -9.72 11.25
C THR A 140 -7.39 -9.07 12.63
N CYS A 141 -6.23 -8.60 13.07
CA CYS A 141 -6.08 -7.91 14.36
C CYS A 141 -6.86 -6.58 14.38
N ILE A 142 -6.71 -5.76 13.34
CA ILE A 142 -7.47 -4.51 13.18
C ILE A 142 -8.98 -4.80 13.13
N ALA A 143 -9.39 -5.81 12.37
CA ALA A 143 -10.79 -6.22 12.31
C ALA A 143 -11.32 -6.68 13.68
N ALA A 144 -10.55 -7.50 14.42
CA ALA A 144 -10.92 -7.95 15.75
C ALA A 144 -11.02 -6.77 16.74
N ILE A 145 -10.09 -5.82 16.70
CA ILE A 145 -10.15 -4.60 17.52
C ILE A 145 -11.38 -3.77 17.14
N TYR A 146 -11.66 -3.58 15.85
CA TYR A 146 -12.82 -2.84 15.37
C TYR A 146 -14.14 -3.48 15.82
N ILE A 147 -14.27 -4.80 15.67
CA ILE A 147 -15.42 -5.58 16.14
C ILE A 147 -15.54 -5.52 17.66
N GLY A 148 -14.42 -5.58 18.38
CA GLY A 148 -14.37 -5.42 19.83
C GLY A 148 -14.85 -4.03 20.26
N ALA A 149 -14.40 -2.97 19.60
CA ALA A 149 -14.84 -1.61 19.87
C ALA A 149 -16.33 -1.42 19.58
N LEU A 150 -16.83 -1.95 18.46
CA LEU A 150 -18.26 -1.99 18.15
C LEU A 150 -19.05 -2.72 19.24
N SER A 151 -18.56 -3.87 19.69
CA SER A 151 -19.18 -4.65 20.76
C SER A 151 -19.26 -3.86 22.08
N VAL A 152 -18.16 -3.21 22.48
CA VAL A 152 -18.12 -2.35 23.67
C VAL A 152 -19.07 -1.16 23.52
N ALA A 153 -19.10 -0.51 22.36
CA ALA A 153 -19.99 0.61 22.11
C ALA A 153 -21.47 0.21 22.25
N VAL A 154 -21.86 -0.92 21.62
CA VAL A 154 -23.22 -1.47 21.75
C VAL A 154 -23.53 -1.80 23.21
N PHE A 155 -22.61 -2.45 23.91
CA PHE A 155 -22.76 -2.78 25.33
C PHE A 155 -23.00 -1.54 26.19
N VAL A 156 -22.21 -0.48 26.00
CA VAL A 156 -22.35 0.79 26.73
C VAL A 156 -23.69 1.46 26.42
N VAL A 157 -24.10 1.50 25.14
CA VAL A 157 -25.40 2.05 24.75
C VAL A 157 -26.55 1.26 25.38
N SER A 158 -26.49 -0.07 25.38
CA SER A 158 -27.47 -0.93 26.04
C SER A 158 -27.53 -0.67 27.55
N MET A 159 -26.37 -0.64 28.22
CA MET A 159 -26.29 -0.38 29.65
C MET A 159 -26.84 1.00 30.03
N THR A 160 -26.49 2.02 29.25
CA THR A 160 -27.00 3.39 29.42
C THR A 160 -28.52 3.44 29.25
N THR A 161 -29.04 2.75 28.24
CA THR A 161 -30.49 2.71 27.98
C THR A 161 -31.24 2.00 29.11
N ILE A 162 -30.76 0.84 29.56
CA ILE A 162 -31.37 0.11 30.69
C ILE A 162 -31.31 0.95 31.97
N SER A 163 -30.16 1.57 32.24
CA SER A 163 -29.99 2.46 33.39
C SER A 163 -30.94 3.66 33.32
N ALA A 164 -31.10 4.28 32.15
CA ALA A 164 -32.04 5.38 31.95
C ALA A 164 -33.49 4.96 32.15
N ILE A 165 -33.90 3.80 31.64
CA ILE A 165 -35.26 3.26 31.87
C ILE A 165 -35.51 3.08 33.37
N ILE A 166 -34.57 2.46 34.10
CA ILE A 166 -34.70 2.27 35.55
C ILE A 166 -34.77 3.63 36.26
N ALA A 167 -33.93 4.60 35.91
CA ALA A 167 -33.93 5.94 36.50
C ALA A 167 -35.25 6.68 36.26
N VAL A 168 -35.80 6.62 35.04
CA VAL A 168 -37.10 7.21 34.69
C VAL A 168 -38.23 6.52 35.45
N LEU A 169 -38.20 5.20 35.60
CA LEU A 169 -39.18 4.45 36.39
C LEU A 169 -39.14 4.84 37.87
N ILE A 170 -37.95 4.98 38.46
CA ILE A 170 -37.80 5.43 39.85
C ILE A 170 -38.33 6.86 40.00
N THR A 171 -37.97 7.76 39.10
CA THR A 171 -38.37 9.18 39.15
C THR A 171 -39.88 9.33 38.97
N THR A 172 -40.45 8.66 37.96
CA THR A 172 -41.90 8.67 37.69
C THR A 172 -42.67 7.96 38.81
N GLY A 173 -42.14 6.85 39.32
CA GLY A 173 -42.71 6.13 40.46
C GLY A 173 -42.79 7.01 41.71
N TRP A 174 -41.73 7.77 42.01
CA TRP A 174 -41.71 8.73 43.12
C TRP A 174 -42.70 9.87 42.95
N ILE A 175 -42.79 10.45 41.75
CA ILE A 175 -43.75 11.54 41.49
C ILE A 175 -45.20 11.04 41.62
N GLY A 176 -45.48 9.83 41.11
CA GLY A 176 -46.78 9.19 41.23
C GLY A 176 -47.12 8.84 42.68
N PHE A 177 -46.15 8.33 43.44
CA PHE A 177 -46.29 8.03 44.86
C PHE A 177 -46.62 9.29 45.67
N PHE A 178 -45.89 10.38 45.46
CA PHE A 178 -46.17 11.66 46.11
C PHE A 178 -47.57 12.19 45.77
N TRP A 179 -47.97 12.10 44.51
CA TRP A 179 -49.30 12.52 44.09
C TRP A 179 -50.38 11.71 44.80
N PHE A 180 -50.19 10.39 44.89
CA PHE A 180 -51.13 9.50 45.57
C PHE A 180 -51.23 9.78 47.07
N VAL A 181 -50.09 9.95 47.76
CA VAL A 181 -50.06 10.31 49.20
C VAL A 181 -50.77 11.65 49.42
N TRP A 182 -50.49 12.66 48.60
CA TRP A 182 -51.16 13.96 48.70
C TRP A 182 -52.68 13.86 48.46
N LEU A 183 -53.10 13.06 47.49
CA LEU A 183 -54.51 12.87 47.15
C LEU A 183 -55.25 12.07 48.23
N ALA A 184 -54.59 11.07 48.81
CA ALA A 184 -55.07 10.33 49.98
C ALA A 184 -55.19 11.28 51.19
N SER A 185 -54.19 12.11 51.49
CA SER A 185 -54.26 13.11 52.54
C SER A 185 -55.37 14.14 52.31
N LYS A 186 -55.54 14.66 51.08
CA LYS A 186 -56.66 15.55 50.74
C LYS A 186 -58.01 14.88 50.94
N LYS A 187 -58.17 13.61 50.54
CA LYS A 187 -59.41 12.85 50.78
C LYS A 187 -59.65 12.62 52.27
N SER A 188 -58.63 12.25 53.03
CA SER A 188 -58.73 12.08 54.48
C SER A 188 -59.08 13.39 55.19
N LEU A 189 -58.52 14.52 54.76
CA LEU A 189 -58.86 15.85 55.29
C LEU A 189 -60.28 16.28 54.90
N SER A 190 -60.74 15.95 53.68
CA SER A 190 -62.12 16.24 53.25
C SER A 190 -63.14 15.40 54.03
N LEU A 191 -62.83 14.13 54.29
CA LEU A 191 -63.66 13.27 55.14
C LEU A 191 -63.67 13.77 56.58
N ALA A 192 -62.51 14.16 57.14
CA ALA A 192 -62.43 14.76 58.47
C ALA A 192 -63.21 16.07 58.57
N LYS A 193 -63.18 16.93 57.54
CA LYS A 193 -64.00 18.14 57.46
C LYS A 193 -65.50 17.83 57.39
N HIS A 194 -65.90 16.79 56.67
CA HIS A 194 -67.30 16.35 56.61
C HIS A 194 -67.76 15.76 57.95
N SER A 195 -66.89 15.02 58.66
CA SER A 195 -67.16 14.54 60.02
C SER A 195 -67.26 15.68 61.02
N LEU A 196 -66.37 16.68 60.97
CA LEU A 196 -66.46 17.87 61.82
C LEU A 196 -67.70 18.72 61.49
N SER A 197 -68.12 18.78 60.23
CA SER A 197 -69.36 19.46 59.83
C SER A 197 -70.61 18.69 60.28
N VAL A 198 -70.63 17.36 60.14
CA VAL A 198 -71.77 16.50 60.54
C VAL A 198 -71.89 16.39 62.07
N THR A 199 -70.77 16.43 62.81
CA THR A 199 -70.77 16.45 64.28
C THR A 199 -70.91 17.85 64.86
N GLY A 200 -70.50 18.91 64.15
CA GLY A 200 -70.71 20.31 64.55
C GLY A 200 -72.13 20.82 64.29
N SER A 201 -72.84 20.22 63.32
CA SER A 201 -74.22 20.62 62.97
C SER A 201 -75.29 20.19 63.97
N THR A 202 -74.97 19.33 64.94
CA THR A 202 -75.87 19.02 66.06
C THR A 202 -75.68 19.91 67.29
N ILE A 203 -74.61 20.73 67.34
CA ILE A 203 -74.38 21.69 68.43
C ILE A 203 -75.02 23.07 68.17
N SER A 204 -75.21 23.47 66.91
CA SER A 204 -75.85 24.76 66.59
C SER A 204 -77.37 24.79 66.78
N ALA A 205 -78.05 23.64 66.80
CA ALA A 205 -79.50 23.57 66.99
C ALA A 205 -79.95 23.77 68.45
N TYR A 206 -79.01 23.79 69.41
CA TYR A 206 -79.35 23.99 70.83
C TYR A 206 -79.25 25.46 71.29
N SER A 207 -78.68 26.37 70.50
CA SER A 207 -78.53 27.78 70.91
C SER A 207 -79.73 28.68 70.55
N TYR A 208 -80.65 28.24 69.67
CA TYR A 208 -81.88 29.00 69.38
C TYR A 208 -83.09 28.61 70.25
N ALA A 209 -83.04 27.49 70.98
CA ALA A 209 -84.14 27.05 71.84
C ALA A 209 -84.09 27.62 73.27
N ARG A 210 -83.00 28.31 73.66
CA ARG A 210 -82.84 28.87 75.01
C ARG A 210 -83.20 30.35 75.15
N HIS A 211 -83.75 30.98 74.11
CA HIS A 211 -84.24 32.37 74.15
C HIS A 211 -85.76 32.52 74.00
N ALA A 212 -86.52 31.41 73.98
CA ALA A 212 -87.98 31.44 73.80
C ALA A 212 -88.78 30.86 74.99
N ARG A 213 -88.18 30.75 76.18
CA ARG A 213 -88.91 30.46 77.42
C ARG A 213 -88.51 31.43 78.51
N HIS A 214 -89.11 32.62 78.47
CA HIS A 214 -89.40 33.37 79.69
C HIS A 214 -90.91 33.62 79.70
N PRO A 215 -91.69 32.84 80.48
CA PRO A 215 -93.02 33.28 80.89
C PRO A 215 -92.82 34.38 81.94
N GLN A 216 -93.37 35.55 81.70
CA GLN A 216 -93.52 36.59 82.71
C GLN A 216 -95.02 36.70 83.01
N SER A 217 -95.43 36.08 84.12
CA SER A 217 -96.69 36.32 84.82
C SER A 217 -96.34 36.41 86.30
N GLU A 218 -96.28 37.65 86.81
CA GLU A 218 -97.20 38.18 87.83
C GLU A 218 -96.70 37.89 89.25
N ASP A 219 -96.36 38.94 90.02
CA ASP A 219 -97.20 39.23 91.18
C ASP A 219 -97.03 40.66 91.72
N LYS A 220 -98.14 41.15 92.26
CA LYS A 220 -98.34 42.41 93.00
C LYS A 220 -97.46 42.50 94.24
N VAL A 221 -97.16 43.72 94.69
CA VAL A 221 -97.30 44.16 96.11
C VAL A 221 -97.36 45.70 96.17
N SER A 222 -98.31 46.17 96.98
CA SER A 222 -98.68 47.56 97.29
C SER A 222 -97.57 48.44 97.86
N GLY A 223 -97.75 49.75 97.66
CA GLY A 223 -97.09 50.86 98.36
C GLY A 223 -97.60 52.19 97.82
#